data_AF-A0A978VFF5-F1
#
_entry.id   AF-A0A978VFF5-F1
#
_cell.length_a   1.000
_cell.length_b   1.000
_cell.length_c   1.000
_cell.angle_alpha   90.00
_cell.angle_beta   90.00
_cell.angle_gamma   90.00
#
_symmetry.space_group_name_H-M   'P 1'
#
loop_
_entity.id
_entity.type
_entity.pdbx_description
1 polymer ?
#
loop_
_entity_poly.entity_id
_entity_poly.type
_entity_poly.pdbx_seq_one_letter_code
_entity_poly.pdbx_strand_id
1 'polypeptide(L)'
;MRKTGEEVNNYTLTSVIAACTQPTMIEESTQIHCLILKTGFYLDAAVGAALINMYSKVGAADLSERVFQEMENLQDMGTWAAMASSYAQNQASGRATELFQKMLQESLKPDEFCTSSGKVHLRPVRFGTLKGD
;
A
#
# COMPACT_ATOMS: atom_id res chain seq x y z
N MET A 1 0.34 -13.90 21.50
CA MET A 1 1.80 -14.08 21.41
C MET A 1 2.51 -12.86 21.99
N ARG A 2 2.81 -12.86 23.30
CA ARG A 2 3.88 -12.07 23.92
C ARG A 2 4.37 -12.91 25.10
N LYS A 3 5.32 -13.80 24.84
CA LYS A 3 5.94 -14.64 25.89
C LYS A 3 7.44 -14.42 26.03
N THR A 4 8.03 -13.53 25.24
CA THR A 4 9.43 -13.14 25.34
C THR A 4 9.52 -11.66 24.98
N GLY A 5 10.38 -10.91 25.67
CA GLY A 5 10.59 -9.47 25.48
C GLY A 5 11.31 -9.13 24.18
N GLU A 6 10.91 -9.74 23.06
CA GLU A 6 11.40 -9.35 21.75
C GLU A 6 10.64 -8.12 21.27
N GLU A 7 11.39 -7.08 20.91
CA GLU A 7 10.84 -5.89 20.29
C GLU A 7 10.14 -6.29 18.98
N VAL A 8 8.91 -5.81 18.82
CA VAL A 8 8.14 -6.00 17.59
C VAL A 8 8.94 -5.36 16.45
N ASN A 9 9.26 -6.14 15.41
CA ASN A 9 9.91 -5.65 14.19
C ASN A 9 8.96 -5.74 12.98
N ASN A 10 9.35 -5.11 11.88
CA ASN A 10 8.56 -5.06 10.65
C ASN A 10 8.29 -6.46 10.05
N TYR A 11 9.23 -7.41 10.13
CA TYR A 11 9.03 -8.80 9.68
C TYR A 11 7.94 -9.54 10.49
N THR A 12 7.91 -9.33 11.80
CA THR A 12 6.90 -9.92 12.68
C THR A 12 5.52 -9.35 12.34
N LEU A 13 5.43 -8.04 12.15
CA LEU A 13 4.18 -7.37 11.79
C LEU A 13 3.66 -7.82 10.43
N THR A 14 4.50 -7.84 9.40
CA THR A 14 4.11 -8.31 8.06
C THR A 14 3.65 -9.77 8.06
N SER A 15 4.28 -10.63 8.87
CA SER A 15 3.85 -12.03 9.04
C SER A 15 2.49 -12.14 9.72
N VAL A 16 2.24 -11.37 10.77
CA VAL A 16 0.94 -11.32 11.47
C VAL A 16 -0.15 -10.77 10.55
N ILE A 17 0.13 -9.68 9.83
CA ILE A 17 -0.78 -9.09 8.84
C ILE A 17 -1.16 -10.13 7.78
N ALA A 18 -0.20 -10.89 7.26
CA ALA A 18 -0.46 -11.92 6.25
C ALA A 18 -1.40 -13.03 6.76
N ALA A 19 -1.33 -13.36 8.05
CA ALA A 19 -2.23 -14.32 8.68
C ALA A 19 -3.66 -13.76 8.87
N CYS A 20 -3.84 -12.43 8.94
CA CYS A 20 -5.10 -11.76 9.25
C CYS A 20 -5.82 -11.20 8.01
N THR A 21 -6.04 -12.03 6.98
CA THR A 21 -6.58 -11.59 5.69
C THR A 21 -7.97 -12.13 5.32
N GLN A 22 -8.63 -12.87 6.22
CA GLN A 22 -9.98 -13.39 5.98
C GLN A 22 -11.05 -12.32 6.26
N PRO A 23 -12.16 -12.29 5.50
CA PRO A 23 -13.24 -11.30 5.68
C PRO A 23 -13.83 -11.22 7.10
N THR A 24 -13.77 -12.31 7.87
CA THR A 24 -14.26 -12.35 9.26
C THR A 24 -13.35 -11.65 10.27
N MET A 25 -12.12 -11.29 9.89
CA MET A 25 -11.09 -10.80 10.80
C MET A 25 -10.95 -9.27 10.84
N ILE A 26 -12.03 -8.52 10.59
CA ILE A 26 -11.98 -7.06 10.55
C ILE A 26 -11.57 -6.44 11.90
N GLU A 27 -11.97 -7.06 13.02
CA GLU A 27 -11.63 -6.59 14.36
C GLU A 27 -10.14 -6.78 14.64
N GLU A 28 -9.58 -7.93 14.29
CA GLU A 28 -8.17 -8.26 14.41
C GLU A 28 -7.32 -7.38 13.50
N SER A 29 -7.73 -7.18 12.25
CA SER A 29 -7.10 -6.25 11.31
C SER A 29 -7.04 -4.83 11.88
N THR A 30 -8.11 -4.37 12.53
CA THR A 30 -8.15 -3.06 13.19
C THR A 30 -7.22 -3.01 14.40
N GLN A 31 -7.19 -4.04 15.23
CA GLN A 31 -6.28 -4.14 16.37
C GLN A 31 -4.80 -4.11 15.93
N ILE A 32 -4.47 -4.83 14.85
CA ILE A 32 -3.12 -4.82 14.25
C ILE A 32 -2.77 -3.43 13.75
N HIS A 33 -3.69 -2.76 13.05
CA HIS A 33 -3.46 -1.39 12.60
C HIS A 33 -3.22 -0.42 13.77
N CYS A 34 -4.02 -0.49 14.84
CA CYS A 34 -3.78 0.31 16.04
C CYS A 34 -2.43 0.01 16.70
N LEU A 35 -1.98 -1.25 16.70
CA LEU A 35 -0.66 -1.63 17.20
C LEU A 35 0.45 -0.94 16.38
N ILE A 36 0.36 -1.03 15.05
CA ILE A 36 1.32 -0.43 14.12
C ILE A 36 1.46 1.07 14.35
N LEU A 37 0.34 1.79 14.49
CA LEU A 37 0.32 3.21 14.82
C LEU A 37 1.02 3.51 16.15
N LYS A 38 0.71 2.75 17.20
CA LYS A 38 1.32 2.93 18.54
C LYS A 38 2.82 2.68 18.55
N THR A 39 3.30 1.80 17.68
CA THR A 39 4.72 1.42 17.59
C THR A 39 5.52 2.25 16.58
N GLY A 40 4.88 3.13 15.80
CA GLY A 40 5.55 3.95 14.78
C GLY A 40 5.87 3.24 13.47
N PHE A 41 5.54 1.96 13.33
CA PHE A 41 5.77 1.18 12.10
C PHE A 41 4.89 1.62 10.92
N TYR A 42 3.97 2.55 11.12
CA TYR A 42 3.21 3.18 10.03
C TYR A 42 4.10 4.03 9.11
N LEU A 43 5.35 4.31 9.47
CA LEU A 43 6.33 4.97 8.59
C LEU A 43 7.09 3.98 7.70
N ASP A 44 6.96 2.68 7.94
CA ASP A 44 7.59 1.64 7.13
C ASP A 44 6.67 1.29 5.95
N ALA A 45 7.16 1.54 4.74
CA ALA A 45 6.38 1.35 3.52
C ALA A 45 5.99 -0.12 3.28
N ALA A 46 6.81 -1.09 3.71
CA ALA A 46 6.47 -2.51 3.58
C ALA A 46 5.32 -2.89 4.53
N VAL A 47 5.31 -2.33 5.75
CA VAL A 47 4.20 -2.48 6.69
C VAL A 47 2.93 -1.79 6.16
N GLY A 48 3.05 -0.60 5.59
CA GLY A 48 1.95 0.13 4.96
C GLY A 48 1.33 -0.63 3.78
N ALA A 49 2.16 -1.14 2.86
CA ALA A 49 1.72 -1.96 1.75
C ALA A 49 1.02 -3.26 2.22
N ALA A 50 1.52 -3.89 3.29
CA ALA A 50 0.89 -5.05 3.88
C ALA A 50 -0.49 -4.72 4.48
N LEU A 51 -0.65 -3.58 5.17
CA LEU A 51 -1.92 -3.11 5.70
C LEU A 51 -2.96 -2.84 4.59
N ILE A 52 -2.56 -2.17 3.50
CA ILE A 52 -3.41 -1.93 2.32
C ILE A 52 -3.94 -3.26 1.78
N ASN A 53 -3.06 -4.25 1.56
CA ASN A 53 -3.45 -5.56 1.06
C ASN A 53 -4.35 -6.33 2.04
N MET A 54 -4.11 -6.20 3.34
CA MET A 54 -4.95 -6.83 4.36
C MET A 54 -6.37 -6.26 4.32
N TYR A 55 -6.51 -4.93 4.35
CA TYR A 55 -7.81 -4.27 4.28
C TYR A 55 -8.55 -4.57 2.98
N SER A 56 -7.83 -4.67 1.87
CA SER A 56 -8.38 -5.15 0.60
C SER A 56 -9.01 -6.54 0.74
N LYS A 57 -8.28 -7.51 1.32
CA LYS A 57 -8.71 -8.90 1.40
C LYS A 57 -9.84 -9.14 2.40
N VAL A 58 -9.89 -8.36 3.48
CA VAL A 58 -11.03 -8.41 4.41
C VAL A 58 -12.27 -7.66 3.90
N GLY A 59 -12.20 -7.05 2.71
CA GLY A 59 -13.32 -6.36 2.07
C GLY A 59 -13.55 -4.92 2.55
N ALA A 60 -12.59 -4.33 3.26
CA ALA A 60 -12.67 -2.97 3.78
C ALA A 60 -11.85 -1.99 2.92
N ALA A 61 -12.28 -1.80 1.67
CA ALA A 61 -11.59 -0.97 0.68
C ALA A 61 -11.39 0.49 1.15
N ASP A 62 -12.36 1.07 1.86
CA ASP A 62 -12.25 2.44 2.39
C ASP A 62 -11.10 2.59 3.41
N LEU A 63 -10.82 1.54 4.19
CA LEU A 63 -9.69 1.53 5.13
C LEU A 63 -8.35 1.34 4.40
N SER A 64 -8.33 0.56 3.32
CA SER A 64 -7.18 0.46 2.42
C SER A 64 -6.81 1.83 1.83
N GLU A 65 -7.80 2.60 1.37
CA GLU A 65 -7.59 3.96 0.85
C GLU A 65 -7.06 4.91 1.92
N ARG A 66 -7.60 4.83 3.13
CA ARG A 66 -7.16 5.68 4.24
C ARG A 66 -5.69 5.43 4.58
N VAL A 67 -5.29 4.17 4.69
CA VAL A 67 -3.87 3.81 4.92
C VAL A 67 -3.02 4.34 3.77
N PHE A 68 -3.46 4.21 2.52
CA PHE A 68 -2.73 4.74 1.37
C PHE A 68 -2.56 6.26 1.43
N GLN A 69 -3.59 7.02 1.80
CA GLN A 69 -3.52 8.48 1.97
C GLN A 69 -2.55 8.90 3.09
N GLU A 70 -2.52 8.15 4.18
CA GLU A 70 -1.58 8.39 5.29
C GLU A 70 -0.13 8.14 4.84
N MET A 71 0.08 7.17 3.94
CA MET A 71 1.39 6.78 3.39
C MET A 71 1.85 7.61 2.19
N GLU A 72 0.94 8.30 1.50
CA GLU A 72 1.23 9.04 0.26
C GLU A 72 2.33 10.09 0.43
N ASN A 73 2.47 10.64 1.65
CA ASN A 73 3.56 11.54 2.01
C ASN A 73 4.97 10.92 1.90
N LEU A 74 5.08 9.58 1.83
CA LEU A 74 6.34 8.85 1.72
C LEU A 74 6.74 8.53 0.27
N GLN A 75 5.86 8.78 -0.72
CA GLN A 75 6.09 8.53 -2.15
C GLN A 75 6.69 7.15 -2.50
N ASP A 76 6.32 6.10 -1.76
CA ASP A 76 6.90 4.77 -1.94
C ASP A 76 6.15 3.93 -2.99
N MET A 77 6.86 3.49 -4.04
CA MET A 77 6.30 2.70 -5.15
C MET A 77 5.61 1.39 -4.71
N GLY A 78 6.05 0.78 -3.61
CA GLY A 78 5.43 -0.42 -3.05
C GLY A 78 3.99 -0.16 -2.57
N THR A 79 3.74 0.98 -1.94
CA THR A 79 2.39 1.38 -1.48
C THR A 79 1.44 1.66 -2.65
N TRP A 80 1.91 2.30 -3.72
CA TRP A 80 1.15 2.52 -4.95
C TRP A 80 0.77 1.20 -5.64
N ALA A 81 1.72 0.27 -5.75
CA ALA A 81 1.47 -1.04 -6.34
C ALA A 81 0.47 -1.87 -5.50
N ALA A 82 0.56 -1.79 -4.18
CA ALA A 82 -0.39 -2.42 -3.27
C ALA A 82 -1.80 -1.85 -3.45
N MET A 83 -1.93 -0.52 -3.57
CA MET A 83 -3.23 0.13 -3.75
C MET A 83 -3.86 -0.17 -5.13
N ALA A 84 -3.06 -0.18 -6.19
CA ALA A 84 -3.51 -0.59 -7.52
C ALA A 84 -4.01 -2.05 -7.51
N SER A 85 -3.29 -2.94 -6.82
CA SER A 85 -3.69 -4.34 -6.65
C SER A 85 -4.97 -4.49 -5.82
N SER A 86 -5.16 -3.63 -4.81
CA SER A 86 -6.37 -3.58 -3.97
C SER A 86 -7.61 -3.25 -4.81
N TYR A 87 -7.53 -2.24 -5.70
CA TYR A 87 -8.64 -1.90 -6.57
C TYR A 87 -8.97 -2.98 -7.60
N ALA A 88 -7.95 -3.65 -8.15
CA ALA A 88 -8.15 -4.77 -9.06
C ALA A 88 -8.88 -5.94 -8.38
N GLN A 89 -8.55 -6.23 -7.12
CA GLN A 89 -9.19 -7.30 -6.33
C GLN A 89 -10.64 -6.97 -5.95
N ASN A 90 -10.95 -5.71 -5.66
CA ASN A 90 -12.28 -5.27 -5.24
C ASN A 90 -13.20 -4.82 -6.38
N GLN A 91 -12.82 -5.08 -7.65
CA GLN A 91 -13.57 -4.67 -8.86
C GLN A 91 -13.87 -3.15 -8.92
N ALA A 92 -13.06 -2.33 -8.25
CA ALA A 92 -13.23 -0.88 -8.17
C ALA A 92 -12.52 -0.17 -9.34
N SER A 93 -12.90 -0.51 -10.57
CA SER A 93 -12.22 -0.07 -11.82
C SER A 93 -12.16 1.45 -12.02
N GLY A 94 -13.17 2.20 -11.55
CA GLY A 94 -13.17 3.66 -11.59
C GLY A 94 -12.07 4.26 -10.71
N ARG A 95 -11.97 3.82 -9.45
CA ARG A 95 -10.95 4.30 -8.49
C ARG A 95 -9.54 3.88 -8.89
N ALA A 96 -9.36 2.73 -9.54
CA ALA A 96 -8.07 2.31 -10.10
C ALA A 96 -7.55 3.30 -11.17
N THR A 97 -8.46 3.80 -12.00
CA THR A 97 -8.11 4.75 -13.08
C THR A 97 -7.70 6.10 -12.50
N GLU A 98 -8.43 6.60 -11.50
CA GLU A 98 -8.10 7.84 -10.78
C GLU A 98 -6.74 7.75 -10.09
N LEU A 99 -6.45 6.63 -9.42
CA LEU A 99 -5.16 6.38 -8.79
C LEU A 99 -4.01 6.39 -9.81
N PHE A 100 -4.20 5.74 -10.96
CA PHE A 100 -3.18 5.72 -12.01
C PHE A 100 -2.91 7.12 -12.57
N GLN A 101 -3.95 7.93 -12.76
CA GLN A 101 -3.80 9.32 -13.19
C GLN A 101 -3.04 10.15 -12.16
N LYS A 102 -3.33 9.96 -10.86
CA LYS A 102 -2.62 10.63 -9.77
C LYS A 102 -1.14 10.24 -9.72
N MET A 103 -0.84 8.95 -9.85
CA MET A 103 0.54 8.43 -9.91
C MET A 103 1.32 9.08 -11.06
N LEU A 104 0.70 9.18 -12.24
CA LEU A 104 1.30 9.85 -13.39
C LEU A 104 1.57 11.33 -13.09
N GLN A 105 0.62 12.06 -12.51
CA GLN A 105 0.80 13.47 -12.16
C GLN A 105 1.93 13.69 -11.16
N GLU A 106 2.08 12.84 -10.15
CA GLU A 106 3.17 12.92 -9.18
C GLU A 106 4.51 12.55 -9.79
N SER A 107 4.58 11.53 -10.65
CA SER A 107 5.80 11.19 -11.40
C SER A 107 6.20 12.24 -12.44
N LEU A 108 5.25 13.08 -12.85
CA LEU A 108 5.43 14.15 -13.81
C LEU A 108 5.71 15.50 -13.14
N LYS A 109 5.59 15.62 -11.81
CA LYS A 109 6.12 16.79 -11.09
C LYS A 109 7.63 16.76 -11.29
N PRO A 110 8.21 17.73 -12.03
CA PRO A 110 9.64 17.85 -12.10
C PRO A 110 10.11 18.10 -10.66
N ASP A 111 11.10 17.33 -10.20
CA ASP A 111 11.92 17.78 -9.07
C ASP A 111 12.30 19.23 -9.35
N GLU A 112 12.31 20.07 -8.31
CA GLU A 112 12.48 21.53 -8.38
C GLU A 112 13.84 21.98 -8.97
N PHE A 113 14.58 21.07 -9.61
CA PHE A 113 15.90 21.26 -10.19
C PHE A 113 16.09 20.81 -11.65
N CYS A 114 15.04 20.74 -12.47
CA CYS A 114 15.23 20.53 -13.92
C CYS A 114 14.63 21.66 -14.76
N THR A 115 15.18 22.86 -14.62
CA THR A 115 15.19 23.81 -15.73
C THR A 115 16.21 23.35 -16.77
N SER A 116 15.72 23.17 -17.99
CA SER A 116 16.45 22.97 -19.25
C SER A 116 16.76 21.52 -19.69
N SER A 117 16.20 21.22 -20.87
CA SER A 117 16.62 20.18 -21.82
C SER A 117 16.29 18.71 -21.56
N GLY A 118 15.20 18.26 -22.20
CA GLY A 118 15.28 17.12 -23.13
C GLY A 118 15.14 15.71 -22.53
N LYS A 119 13.98 15.10 -22.81
CA LYS A 119 13.59 13.69 -22.59
C LYS A 119 13.11 13.36 -21.18
N VAL A 120 11.78 13.42 -21.00
CA VAL A 120 11.09 12.64 -19.97
C VAL A 120 11.31 11.16 -20.33
N HIS A 121 12.28 10.53 -19.69
CA HIS A 121 12.42 9.08 -19.74
C HIS A 121 11.31 8.50 -18.87
N LEU A 122 10.10 8.42 -19.42
CA LEU A 122 9.01 7.64 -18.85
C LEU A 122 9.49 6.19 -18.81
N ARG A 123 9.97 5.72 -17.66
CA ARG A 123 10.08 4.28 -17.43
C ARG A 123 8.64 3.76 -17.36
N PRO A 124 8.18 2.97 -18.34
CA PRO A 124 6.86 2.39 -18.24
C PRO A 124 6.89 1.42 -17.05
N VAL A 125 5.95 1.59 -16.12
CA VAL A 125 5.64 0.55 -15.14
C VAL A 125 5.18 -0.67 -15.94
N ARG A 126 6.05 -1.68 -16.06
CA ARG A 126 5.69 -2.96 -16.66
C ARG A 126 4.72 -3.66 -15.71
N PHE A 127 3.42 -3.46 -15.92
CA PHE A 127 2.44 -4.40 -15.42
C PHE A 127 2.66 -5.72 -16.17
N GLY A 128 3.21 -6.70 -15.46
CA GLY A 128 3.32 -8.06 -15.95
C GLY A 128 1.93 -8.53 -16.35
N THR A 129 1.75 -8.84 -17.63
CA THR A 129 0.58 -9.52 -18.18
C THR A 129 0.36 -10.81 -17.41
N LEU A 130 -0.68 -10.86 -16.56
CA LEU A 130 -1.28 -12.12 -16.16
C LEU A 130 -2.03 -12.64 -17.40
N LYS A 131 -1.31 -13.49 -18.14
CA LYS A 131 -1.84 -14.34 -19.18
C LYS A 131 -2.73 -15.38 -18.49
N GLY A 132 -3.95 -15.53 -19.00
CA GLY A 132 -4.92 -16.48 -18.46
C GLY A 132 -4.45 -17.93 -18.58
N ASP A 133 -5.06 -18.76 -17.75
CA ASP A 133 -5.50 -20.13 -18.02
C ASP A 133 -6.84 -20.33 -17.30
#